data_AF-A0A9Q8E5L1-F1
#
_entry.id   AF-A0A9Q8E5L1-F1
#
_cell.length_a   1.000
_cell.length_b   1.000
_cell.length_c   1.000
_cell.angle_alpha   90.00
_cell.angle_beta   90.00
_cell.angle_gamma   90.00
#
_symmetry.space_group_name_H-M   'P 1'
#
loop_
_entity.id
_entity.type
_entity.pdbx_description
1 polymer ?
#
loop_
_entity_poly.entity_id
_entity_poly.type
_entity_poly.pdbx_seq_one_letter_code
_entity_poly.pdbx_strand_id
1 'polypeptide(L)'
;MLNIIRAGLYTSVQDGGRHGFRQSGVSHCGALDKPALNVANLLVGNDANAAALEVTLGQLVVEFDADGWFALTGAGCEAHLDRTPVWSGWRLPVKAGQRLSLKHPHHGMRSYLAVAGGIDVPDVMGSRSTDLKVGIGGFEGRLLRDGDKLAIGVSTRQFNGPQGVKQLMWGNHIRALPGPEYQEFDEASQASFWRSPWRLSPQSNRMGYRLQGQPLTRATDREMLSHGLLPGVVQVPHNGQPIVLMNDAQTTGGYPRIACIIEADMYHLAQIPLGQPIHFVQCSLEEALKARHDQQRYLEQLAWRLNDEN
;
A
#
# COMPACT_ATOMS: atom_id res chain seq x y z
N MET A 1 8.11 -2.76 23.64
CA MET A 1 7.21 -3.66 22.89
C MET A 1 5.97 -2.89 22.46
N LEU A 2 5.32 -3.37 21.42
CA LEU A 2 3.99 -2.95 20.99
C LEU A 2 3.03 -4.12 21.17
N ASN A 3 2.09 -4.01 22.10
CA ASN A 3 1.14 -5.07 22.41
C ASN A 3 -0.13 -4.90 21.58
N ILE A 4 -0.53 -5.93 20.84
CA ILE A 4 -1.74 -5.92 20.02
C ILE A 4 -2.92 -6.35 20.89
N ILE A 5 -3.74 -5.39 21.33
CA ILE A 5 -4.93 -5.68 22.12
C ILE A 5 -6.07 -6.17 21.21
N ARG A 6 -6.22 -5.52 20.05
CA ARG A 6 -7.15 -5.92 19.00
C ARG A 6 -6.49 -5.71 17.64
N ALA A 7 -6.32 -6.77 16.84
CA ALA A 7 -5.59 -6.69 15.58
C ALA A 7 -6.39 -6.08 14.43
N GLY A 8 -7.72 -6.16 14.46
CA GLY A 8 -8.58 -5.77 13.33
C GLY A 8 -8.73 -6.89 12.30
N LEU A 9 -9.21 -6.54 11.09
CA LEU A 9 -9.56 -7.54 10.07
C LEU A 9 -8.35 -8.10 9.32
N TYR A 10 -7.46 -7.21 8.89
CA TYR A 10 -6.35 -7.54 7.99
C TYR A 10 -5.17 -6.62 8.27
N THR A 11 -4.45 -6.93 9.34
CA THR A 11 -3.29 -6.16 9.81
C THR A 11 -2.03 -7.00 9.68
N SER A 12 -0.99 -6.42 9.09
CA SER A 12 0.29 -7.11 8.84
C SER A 12 1.46 -6.15 8.97
N VAL A 13 2.65 -6.70 9.23
CA VAL A 13 3.90 -5.93 9.16
C VAL A 13 4.29 -5.80 7.69
N GLN A 14 4.50 -4.57 7.23
CA GLN A 14 4.89 -4.25 5.86
C GLN A 14 6.08 -3.28 5.87
N ASP A 15 6.94 -3.37 4.86
CA ASP A 15 8.09 -2.50 4.67
C ASP A 15 8.17 -2.04 3.20
N GLY A 16 9.33 -1.56 2.73
CA GLY A 16 9.54 -1.16 1.34
C GLY A 16 9.49 -2.29 0.30
N GLY A 17 9.46 -3.55 0.74
CA GLY A 17 9.31 -4.75 -0.09
C GLY A 17 10.58 -5.60 -0.22
N ARG A 18 10.38 -6.83 -0.70
CA ARG A 18 11.36 -7.89 -0.92
C ARG A 18 11.83 -7.92 -2.38
N HIS A 19 12.88 -7.17 -2.67
CA HIS A 19 13.38 -6.97 -4.04
C HIS A 19 14.45 -7.99 -4.42
N GLY A 20 14.68 -8.20 -5.73
CA GLY A 20 15.75 -9.07 -6.24
C GLY A 20 15.39 -10.54 -6.49
N PHE A 21 14.22 -11.01 -6.04
CA PHE A 21 13.85 -12.43 -6.10
C PHE A 21 12.70 -12.78 -7.06
N ARG A 22 12.22 -11.81 -7.87
CA ARG A 22 11.05 -12.04 -8.75
C ARG A 22 11.29 -13.08 -9.84
N GLN A 23 12.54 -13.23 -10.30
CA GLN A 23 12.93 -14.29 -11.23
C GLN A 23 12.71 -15.69 -10.62
N SER A 24 12.80 -15.80 -9.29
CA SER A 24 12.61 -17.04 -8.53
C SER A 24 11.16 -17.25 -8.05
N GLY A 25 10.20 -16.47 -8.57
CA GLY A 25 8.79 -16.63 -8.21
C GLY A 25 8.34 -15.91 -6.93
N VAL A 26 9.22 -15.12 -6.30
CA VAL A 26 8.91 -14.41 -5.04
C VAL A 26 8.28 -13.05 -5.33
N SER A 27 7.10 -12.79 -4.79
CA SER A 27 6.45 -11.48 -4.80
C SER A 27 7.21 -10.49 -3.93
N HIS A 28 7.26 -9.21 -4.32
CA HIS A 28 7.98 -8.22 -3.51
C HIS A 28 7.17 -7.70 -2.33
N CYS A 29 5.84 -7.86 -2.30
CA CYS A 29 4.99 -7.42 -1.18
C CYS A 29 5.25 -5.93 -0.80
N GLY A 30 5.20 -5.59 0.49
CA GLY A 30 5.34 -4.21 0.97
C GLY A 30 4.01 -3.46 0.99
N ALA A 31 4.05 -2.24 1.52
CA ALA A 31 2.86 -1.40 1.62
C ALA A 31 2.19 -1.16 0.26
N LEU A 32 0.87 -1.30 0.21
CA LEU A 32 0.10 -0.96 -1.00
C LEU A 32 0.04 0.55 -1.23
N ASP A 33 -0.07 1.34 -0.17
CA ASP A 33 0.13 2.80 -0.18
C ASP A 33 1.55 3.10 0.32
N LYS A 34 2.53 2.89 -0.57
CA LYS A 34 3.95 3.10 -0.27
C LYS A 34 4.25 4.54 0.21
N PRO A 35 3.69 5.62 -0.42
CA PRO A 35 3.87 6.97 0.09
C PRO A 35 3.38 7.14 1.54
N ALA A 36 2.22 6.56 1.91
CA ALA A 36 1.75 6.64 3.30
C ALA A 36 2.72 5.97 4.28
N LEU A 37 3.23 4.77 3.97
CA LEU A 37 4.25 4.10 4.80
C LEU A 37 5.52 4.95 4.91
N ASN A 38 6.01 5.50 3.79
CA ASN A 38 7.21 6.33 3.78
C ASN A 38 7.04 7.57 4.66
N VAL A 39 5.92 8.28 4.53
CA VAL A 39 5.61 9.46 5.35
C VAL A 39 5.54 9.10 6.83
N ALA A 40 4.91 7.97 7.20
CA ALA A 40 4.83 7.54 8.60
C ALA A 40 6.21 7.28 9.20
N ASN A 41 7.08 6.58 8.47
CA ASN A 41 8.44 6.30 8.91
C ASN A 41 9.30 7.55 9.01
N LEU A 42 9.24 8.43 8.01
CA LEU A 42 9.99 9.69 8.01
C LEU A 42 9.59 10.57 9.20
N LEU A 43 8.29 10.66 9.52
CA LEU A 43 7.80 11.42 10.66
C LEU A 43 8.44 11.00 11.98
N VAL A 44 8.61 9.70 12.21
CA VAL A 44 9.23 9.14 13.42
C VAL A 44 10.76 8.94 13.29
N GLY A 45 11.36 9.42 12.20
CA GLY A 45 12.81 9.42 11.97
C GLY A 45 13.44 8.10 11.57
N ASN A 46 12.63 7.12 11.16
CA ASN A 46 13.13 5.87 10.61
C ASN A 46 13.59 6.06 9.15
N ASP A 47 14.30 5.06 8.62
CA ASP A 47 14.41 4.91 7.16
C ASP A 47 13.01 4.85 6.53
N ALA A 48 12.82 5.48 5.36
CA ALA A 48 11.52 5.55 4.71
C ALA A 48 10.89 4.18 4.46
N ASN A 49 11.70 3.15 4.20
CA ASN A 49 11.26 1.79 3.92
C ASN A 49 11.22 0.89 5.17
N ALA A 50 11.41 1.42 6.38
CA ALA A 50 11.36 0.63 7.60
C ALA A 50 10.01 -0.06 7.82
N ALA A 51 10.01 -1.13 8.62
CA ALA A 51 8.81 -1.91 8.89
C ALA A 51 7.81 -1.13 9.76
N ALA A 52 6.57 -1.08 9.29
CA ALA A 52 5.42 -0.47 9.94
C ALA A 52 4.19 -1.40 9.84
N LEU A 53 3.14 -1.14 10.60
CA LEU A 53 1.89 -1.89 10.45
C LEU A 53 1.06 -1.31 9.31
N GLU A 54 0.65 -2.16 8.35
CA GLU A 54 -0.45 -1.86 7.44
C GLU A 54 -1.75 -2.39 8.06
N VAL A 55 -2.76 -1.53 8.18
CA VAL A 55 -4.04 -1.80 8.84
C VAL A 55 -5.17 -1.58 7.84
N THR A 56 -5.96 -2.61 7.56
CA THR A 56 -7.12 -2.50 6.66
C THR A 56 -8.41 -2.27 7.46
N LEU A 57 -9.12 -1.19 7.14
CA LEU A 57 -10.39 -0.76 7.77
C LEU A 57 -10.31 -0.50 9.28
N GLY A 58 -9.14 -0.03 9.75
CA GLY A 58 -8.89 0.37 11.13
C GLY A 58 -9.19 -0.75 12.13
N GLN A 59 -9.92 -0.43 13.19
CA GLN A 59 -10.30 -1.38 14.26
C GLN A 59 -9.10 -2.04 14.98
N LEU A 60 -7.95 -1.37 14.94
CA LEU A 60 -6.72 -1.73 15.63
C LEU A 60 -6.70 -1.08 17.02
N VAL A 61 -6.34 -1.83 18.04
CA VAL A 61 -6.00 -1.30 19.37
C VAL A 61 -4.65 -1.84 19.78
N VAL A 62 -3.71 -0.94 20.08
CA VAL A 62 -2.37 -1.29 20.55
C VAL A 62 -2.03 -0.57 21.85
N GLU A 63 -1.23 -1.21 22.69
CA GLU A 63 -0.68 -0.65 23.92
C GLU A 63 0.84 -0.55 23.81
N PHE A 64 1.40 0.58 24.24
CA PHE A 64 2.84 0.84 24.18
C PHE A 64 3.49 0.51 25.53
N ASP A 65 4.52 -0.32 25.53
CA ASP A 65 5.23 -0.68 26.78
C ASP A 65 6.37 0.29 27.14
N ALA A 66 6.66 1.26 26.28
CA ALA A 66 7.74 2.22 26.47
C ALA A 66 7.33 3.60 25.95
N ASP A 67 7.94 4.63 26.55
CA ASP A 67 7.88 5.99 26.04
C ASP A 67 8.51 6.07 24.63
N GLY A 68 7.96 6.92 23.77
CA GLY A 68 8.49 7.11 22.43
C GLY A 68 7.65 8.01 21.55
N TRP A 69 7.76 7.77 20.24
CA TRP A 69 7.05 8.53 19.21
C TRP A 69 6.42 7.56 18.20
N PHE A 70 5.24 7.92 17.72
CA PHE A 70 4.54 7.20 16.67
C PHE A 70 3.97 8.16 15.63
N ALA A 71 3.59 7.63 14.48
CA ALA A 71 2.87 8.36 13.45
C ALA A 71 1.80 7.47 12.81
N LEU A 72 0.69 8.10 12.44
CA LEU A 72 -0.38 7.51 11.65
C LEU A 72 -0.45 8.20 10.28
N THR A 73 -0.61 7.42 9.21
CA THR A 73 -0.86 7.92 7.85
C THR A 73 -1.87 7.03 7.12
N GLY A 74 -2.23 7.39 5.89
CA GLY A 74 -3.26 6.67 5.13
C GLY A 74 -4.66 7.07 5.59
N ALA A 75 -5.62 6.15 5.47
CA ALA A 75 -7.01 6.40 5.82
C ALA A 75 -7.16 6.91 7.27
N GLY A 76 -7.96 7.97 7.45
CA GLY A 76 -8.25 8.55 8.76
C GLY A 76 -9.25 7.69 9.53
N CYS A 77 -8.83 7.16 10.68
CA CYS A 77 -9.61 6.21 11.50
C CYS A 77 -10.12 6.81 12.82
N GLU A 78 -10.29 8.14 12.91
CA GLU A 78 -10.68 8.82 14.15
C GLU A 78 -9.89 8.30 15.38
N ALA A 79 -8.58 8.30 15.26
CA ALA A 79 -7.72 7.63 16.23
C ALA A 79 -7.74 8.36 17.57
N HIS A 80 -7.68 7.60 18.67
CA HIS A 80 -7.57 8.13 20.03
C HIS A 80 -6.38 7.50 20.73
N LEU A 81 -5.54 8.33 21.33
CA LEU A 81 -4.55 7.92 22.31
C LEU A 81 -5.17 8.09 23.70
N ASP A 82 -5.51 6.97 24.34
CA ASP A 82 -6.42 6.87 25.46
C ASP A 82 -7.76 7.60 25.19
N ARG A 83 -7.93 8.80 25.75
CA ARG A 83 -9.12 9.63 25.59
C ARG A 83 -8.90 10.82 24.66
N THR A 84 -7.67 11.06 24.22
CA THR A 84 -7.32 12.24 23.42
C THR A 84 -7.35 11.90 21.94
N PRO A 85 -8.12 12.62 21.11
CA PRO A 85 -8.12 12.41 19.67
C PRO A 85 -6.75 12.78 19.08
N VAL A 86 -6.29 11.98 18.11
CA VAL A 86 -5.04 12.18 17.39
C VAL A 86 -5.25 12.06 15.88
N TRP A 87 -4.46 12.80 15.10
CA TRP A 87 -4.65 12.92 13.65
C TRP A 87 -3.49 12.34 12.85
N SER A 88 -3.80 11.91 11.62
CA SER A 88 -2.80 11.38 10.70
C SER A 88 -1.91 12.49 10.13
N GLY A 89 -0.70 12.12 9.71
CA GLY A 89 0.31 13.04 9.18
C GLY A 89 1.08 13.80 10.26
N TRP A 90 1.09 13.31 11.50
CA TRP A 90 1.83 13.91 12.61
C TRP A 90 2.74 12.89 13.29
N ARG A 91 3.94 13.36 13.67
CA ARG A 91 4.74 12.70 14.71
C ARG A 91 4.15 13.06 16.07
N LEU A 92 3.80 12.05 16.86
CA LEU A 92 3.10 12.21 18.13
C LEU A 92 3.82 11.48 19.26
N PRO A 93 3.94 12.07 20.46
CA PRO A 93 4.56 11.41 21.60
C PRO A 93 3.61 10.38 22.18
N VAL A 94 4.17 9.33 22.78
CA VAL A 94 3.43 8.32 23.55
C VAL A 94 4.20 7.94 24.80
N LYS A 95 3.45 7.62 25.87
CA LYS A 95 3.97 7.13 27.14
C LYS A 95 3.71 5.65 27.32
N ALA A 96 4.57 4.98 28.09
CA ALA A 96 4.35 3.60 28.49
C ALA A 96 2.97 3.42 29.15
N GLY A 97 2.26 2.36 28.79
CA GLY A 97 0.91 2.02 29.25
C GLY A 97 -0.23 2.69 28.47
N GLN A 98 0.05 3.64 27.58
CA GLN A 98 -1.00 4.28 26.79
C GLN A 98 -1.50 3.38 25.66
N ARG A 99 -2.78 3.54 25.30
CA ARG A 99 -3.44 2.78 24.25
C ARG A 99 -3.82 3.64 23.06
N LEU A 100 -3.36 3.26 21.88
CA LEU A 100 -3.82 3.84 20.62
C LEU A 100 -4.94 2.98 20.05
N SER A 101 -6.09 3.59 19.79
CA SER A 101 -7.26 2.94 19.20
C SER A 101 -7.65 3.61 17.88
N LEU A 102 -7.82 2.80 16.84
CA LEU A 102 -8.29 3.20 15.51
C LEU A 102 -9.71 2.66 15.33
N LYS A 103 -10.65 3.52 14.92
CA LYS A 103 -12.00 3.11 14.53
C LYS A 103 -12.06 2.73 13.06
N HIS A 104 -13.24 2.31 12.60
CA HIS A 104 -13.50 2.13 11.18
C HIS A 104 -13.40 3.49 10.45
N PRO A 105 -12.66 3.60 9.33
CA PRO A 105 -12.58 4.85 8.58
C PRO A 105 -13.85 5.12 7.77
N HIS A 106 -14.25 6.38 7.67
CA HIS A 106 -15.34 6.80 6.76
C HIS A 106 -14.87 6.92 5.30
N HIS A 107 -13.59 7.21 5.08
CA HIS A 107 -12.97 7.38 3.76
C HIS A 107 -11.62 6.65 3.73
N GLY A 108 -11.27 6.09 2.57
CA GLY A 108 -10.07 5.28 2.43
C GLY A 108 -10.24 3.84 2.94
N MET A 109 -9.19 3.05 2.83
CA MET A 109 -9.19 1.63 3.21
C MET A 109 -8.04 1.24 4.13
N ARG A 110 -6.84 1.81 3.93
CA ARG A 110 -5.61 1.36 4.58
C ARG A 110 -4.93 2.48 5.34
N SER A 111 -4.63 2.22 6.60
CA SER A 111 -3.86 3.10 7.48
C SER A 111 -2.52 2.47 7.80
N TYR A 112 -1.53 3.30 8.10
CA TYR A 112 -0.20 2.85 8.48
C TYR A 112 0.18 3.39 9.85
N LEU A 113 0.72 2.52 10.71
CA LEU A 113 1.24 2.88 12.03
C LEU A 113 2.73 2.60 12.06
N ALA A 114 3.52 3.67 12.13
CA ALA A 114 4.96 3.61 12.36
C ALA A 114 5.30 4.05 13.78
N VAL A 115 6.33 3.44 14.35
CA VAL A 115 6.89 3.76 15.67
C VAL A 115 8.37 4.05 15.52
N ALA A 116 8.90 5.00 16.30
CA ALA A 116 10.32 5.33 16.28
C ALA A 116 11.17 4.09 16.62
N GLY A 117 12.21 3.84 15.82
CA GLY A 117 13.02 2.61 15.90
C GLY A 117 12.53 1.47 14.99
N GLY A 118 11.29 1.54 14.49
CA GLY A 118 10.70 0.55 13.59
C GLY A 118 10.26 -0.74 14.29
N ILE A 119 9.50 -1.57 13.57
CA ILE A 119 9.08 -2.88 14.09
C ILE A 119 10.21 -3.89 13.90
N ASP A 120 10.71 -4.42 15.01
CA ASP A 120 11.83 -5.35 15.01
C ASP A 120 11.33 -6.80 14.89
N VAL A 121 11.19 -7.24 13.64
CA VAL A 121 10.93 -8.63 13.27
C VAL A 121 12.07 -9.15 12.38
N PRO A 122 12.28 -10.47 12.30
CA PRO A 122 13.35 -11.03 11.49
C PRO A 122 13.31 -10.55 10.05
N ASP A 123 14.48 -10.23 9.51
CA ASP A 123 14.65 -9.97 8.09
C ASP A 123 14.60 -11.31 7.32
N VAL A 124 13.72 -11.40 6.33
CA VAL A 124 13.59 -12.57 5.46
C VAL A 124 13.81 -12.12 4.02
N MET A 125 15.00 -12.45 3.49
CA MET A 125 15.44 -12.09 2.14
C MET A 125 15.51 -10.57 1.89
N GLY A 126 16.11 -9.83 2.83
CA GLY A 126 16.29 -8.38 2.74
C GLY A 126 15.00 -7.57 2.96
N SER A 127 14.00 -8.17 3.60
CA SER A 127 12.71 -7.53 3.85
C SER A 127 11.96 -8.15 5.02
N ARG A 128 11.25 -7.28 5.75
CA ARG A 128 10.31 -7.59 6.84
C ARG A 128 8.85 -7.63 6.38
N SER A 129 8.56 -7.48 5.09
CA SER A 129 7.19 -7.57 4.57
C SER A 129 6.59 -8.96 4.73
N THR A 130 5.34 -9.01 5.19
CA THR A 130 4.56 -10.24 5.31
C THR A 130 4.06 -10.67 3.94
N ASP A 131 4.45 -11.87 3.49
CA ASP A 131 3.82 -12.58 2.36
C ASP A 131 2.92 -13.68 2.91
N LEU A 132 1.61 -13.44 2.86
CA LEU A 132 0.61 -14.35 3.42
C LEU A 132 0.39 -15.61 2.59
N LYS A 133 0.67 -15.54 1.28
CA LYS A 133 0.49 -16.69 0.39
C LYS A 133 1.62 -17.69 0.59
N VAL A 134 2.84 -17.19 0.74
CA VAL A 134 4.04 -18.00 0.96
C VAL A 134 4.23 -18.34 2.44
N GLY A 135 3.72 -17.52 3.36
CA GLY A 135 3.84 -17.72 4.80
C GLY A 135 5.20 -17.29 5.35
N ILE A 136 5.75 -16.17 4.87
CA ILE A 136 7.08 -15.67 5.26
C ILE A 136 7.08 -14.18 5.61
N GLY A 137 8.09 -13.75 6.36
CA GLY A 137 8.31 -12.36 6.74
C GLY A 137 7.29 -11.83 7.75
N GLY A 138 7.46 -10.58 8.16
CA GLY A 138 6.61 -9.95 9.17
C GLY A 138 6.61 -10.71 10.49
N PHE A 139 5.43 -10.88 11.08
CA PHE A 139 5.25 -11.69 12.28
C PHE A 139 4.79 -13.09 11.88
N GLU A 140 5.75 -14.03 11.82
CA GLU A 140 5.50 -15.45 11.52
C GLU A 140 4.79 -15.71 10.18
N GLY A 141 4.90 -14.81 9.19
CA GLY A 141 4.29 -14.98 7.87
C GLY A 141 2.75 -14.89 7.86
N ARG A 142 2.14 -14.30 8.90
CA ARG A 142 0.68 -14.26 9.08
C ARG A 142 0.16 -12.87 9.42
N LEU A 143 -1.17 -12.75 9.41
CA LEU A 143 -1.86 -11.60 9.99
C LEU A 143 -1.63 -11.56 11.50
N LEU A 144 -1.59 -10.34 12.05
CA LEU A 144 -1.57 -10.15 13.50
C LEU A 144 -2.87 -10.61 14.14
N ARG A 145 -2.78 -10.99 15.41
CA ARG A 145 -3.89 -11.47 16.24
C ARG A 145 -3.87 -10.76 17.59
N ASP A 146 -5.01 -10.78 18.24
CA ASP A 146 -5.15 -10.27 19.60
C ASP A 146 -4.21 -11.02 20.54
N GLY A 147 -3.45 -10.28 21.34
CA GLY A 147 -2.43 -10.80 22.26
C GLY A 147 -1.02 -10.88 21.68
N ASP A 148 -0.82 -10.69 20.37
CA ASP A 148 0.53 -10.64 19.78
C ASP A 148 1.34 -9.47 20.38
N LYS A 149 2.66 -9.65 20.49
CA LYS A 149 3.58 -8.62 20.99
C LYS A 149 4.74 -8.45 20.01
N LEU A 150 4.89 -7.25 19.49
CA LEU A 150 5.94 -6.91 18.54
C LEU A 150 7.08 -6.18 19.26
N ALA A 151 8.31 -6.60 18.99
CA ALA A 151 9.47 -5.83 19.41
C ALA A 151 9.56 -4.52 18.61
N ILE A 152 10.05 -3.47 19.26
CA ILE A 152 10.32 -2.18 18.64
C ILE A 152 11.83 -2.01 18.69
N GLY A 153 12.43 -1.62 17.56
CA GLY A 153 13.85 -1.34 17.48
C GLY A 153 14.27 -0.11 18.29
N VAL A 154 15.57 0.14 18.36
CA VAL A 154 16.10 1.31 19.07
C VAL A 154 16.04 2.53 18.14
N SER A 155 15.34 3.58 18.57
CA SER A 155 15.38 4.86 17.86
C SER A 155 16.77 5.49 17.94
N THR A 156 17.29 5.94 16.81
CA THR A 156 18.54 6.71 16.75
C THR A 156 18.32 8.21 16.84
N ARG A 157 17.06 8.67 16.86
CA ARG A 157 16.68 10.08 16.91
C ARG A 157 15.96 10.42 18.20
N GLN A 158 16.23 11.63 18.67
CA GLN A 158 15.49 12.30 19.73
C GLN A 158 14.71 13.46 19.10
N PHE A 159 13.49 13.70 19.58
CA PHE A 159 12.63 14.76 19.08
C PHE A 159 12.22 15.67 20.21
N ASN A 160 12.14 16.96 19.92
CA ASN A 160 11.77 18.00 20.89
C ASN A 160 10.26 18.27 20.95
N GLY A 161 9.50 17.78 19.96
CA GLY A 161 8.07 18.06 19.86
C GLY A 161 7.36 17.35 18.71
N PRO A 162 6.02 17.43 18.68
CA PRO A 162 5.21 16.94 17.59
C PRO A 162 5.40 17.82 16.34
N GLN A 163 5.36 17.19 15.17
CA GLN A 163 5.50 17.89 13.89
C GLN A 163 4.54 17.27 12.86
N GLY A 164 3.88 18.14 12.10
CA GLY A 164 2.88 17.75 11.10
C GLY A 164 3.36 17.96 9.68
N VAL A 165 2.94 17.09 8.78
CA VAL A 165 3.23 17.17 7.35
C VAL A 165 1.95 17.01 6.52
N LYS A 166 1.94 17.61 5.33
CA LYS A 166 0.84 17.43 4.39
C LYS A 166 0.95 16.06 3.73
N GLN A 167 -0.11 15.27 3.80
CA GLN A 167 -0.20 13.99 3.11
C GLN A 167 -0.67 14.19 1.65
N LEU A 168 -0.36 13.21 0.80
CA LEU A 168 -0.88 13.18 -0.57
C LEU A 168 -2.38 12.85 -0.55
N MET A 169 -3.12 13.49 -1.45
CA MET A 169 -4.56 13.24 -1.61
C MET A 169 -4.81 12.00 -2.44
N TRP A 170 -5.86 11.25 -2.12
CA TRP A 170 -6.31 10.13 -2.95
C TRP A 170 -7.46 10.53 -3.87
N GLY A 171 -7.60 9.80 -4.98
CA GLY A 171 -8.69 9.95 -5.93
C GLY A 171 -9.02 8.63 -6.60
N ASN A 172 -10.03 8.65 -7.46
CA ASN A 172 -10.47 7.49 -8.23
C ASN A 172 -10.11 7.57 -9.72
N HIS A 173 -9.36 8.59 -10.14
CA HIS A 173 -8.82 8.73 -11.49
C HIS A 173 -7.37 8.27 -11.47
N ILE A 174 -7.05 7.25 -12.26
CA ILE A 174 -5.77 6.53 -12.20
C ILE A 174 -5.17 6.49 -13.59
N ARG A 175 -3.96 7.05 -13.73
CA ARG A 175 -3.25 7.06 -15.00
C ARG A 175 -2.71 5.67 -15.34
N ALA A 176 -2.94 5.25 -16.57
CA ALA A 176 -2.42 3.99 -17.11
C ALA A 176 -1.92 4.18 -18.55
N LEU A 177 -0.84 3.46 -18.85
CA LEU A 177 -0.29 3.32 -20.20
C LEU A 177 -0.99 2.15 -20.91
N PRO A 178 -1.32 2.27 -22.22
CA PRO A 178 -1.74 1.12 -23.02
C PRO A 178 -0.70 -0.01 -22.94
N GLY A 179 -1.19 -1.24 -22.76
CA GLY A 179 -0.36 -2.43 -22.61
C GLY A 179 0.04 -3.06 -23.94
N PRO A 180 0.91 -4.09 -23.92
CA PRO A 180 1.40 -4.73 -25.13
C PRO A 180 0.30 -5.37 -25.98
N GLU A 181 -0.73 -5.93 -25.34
CA GLU A 181 -1.87 -6.56 -26.03
C GLU A 181 -3.04 -5.59 -26.25
N TYR A 182 -2.86 -4.28 -26.07
CA TYR A 182 -3.94 -3.30 -26.19
C TYR A 182 -4.64 -3.33 -27.57
N GLN A 183 -3.86 -3.47 -28.65
CA GLN A 183 -4.38 -3.51 -30.03
C GLN A 183 -5.12 -4.83 -30.36
N GLU A 184 -5.13 -5.80 -29.44
CA GLU A 184 -5.88 -7.04 -29.61
C GLU A 184 -7.34 -6.91 -29.17
N PHE A 185 -7.72 -5.81 -28.51
CA PHE A 185 -9.09 -5.52 -28.10
C PHE A 185 -9.80 -4.69 -29.17
N ASP A 186 -11.09 -4.93 -29.37
CA ASP A 186 -11.87 -4.13 -30.32
C ASP A 186 -11.98 -2.65 -29.90
N GLU A 187 -12.30 -1.77 -30.85
CA GLU A 187 -12.37 -0.32 -30.60
C GLU A 187 -13.37 0.04 -29.49
N ALA A 188 -14.46 -0.72 -29.37
CA ALA A 188 -15.47 -0.52 -28.33
C ALA A 188 -14.90 -0.83 -26.94
N SER A 189 -14.12 -1.90 -26.78
CA SER A 189 -13.46 -2.30 -25.55
C SER A 189 -12.33 -1.35 -25.18
N GLN A 190 -11.54 -0.93 -26.16
CA GLN A 190 -10.54 0.11 -25.99
C GLN A 190 -11.17 1.41 -25.47
N ALA A 191 -12.25 1.88 -26.09
CA ALA A 191 -12.96 3.08 -25.64
C ALA A 191 -13.61 2.90 -24.27
N SER A 192 -14.23 1.74 -23.99
CA SER A 192 -14.86 1.41 -22.71
C SER A 192 -13.85 1.43 -21.57
N PHE A 193 -12.65 0.90 -21.78
CA PHE A 193 -11.60 0.89 -20.76
C PHE A 193 -11.28 2.28 -20.18
N TRP A 194 -11.26 3.30 -21.03
CA TRP A 194 -10.97 4.69 -20.64
C TRP A 194 -12.20 5.49 -20.24
N ARG A 195 -13.35 5.28 -20.89
CA ARG A 195 -14.55 6.11 -20.72
C ARG A 195 -15.48 5.60 -19.61
N SER A 196 -15.51 4.30 -19.39
CA SER A 196 -16.46 3.69 -18.45
C SER A 196 -15.85 3.53 -17.05
N PRO A 197 -16.65 3.68 -15.98
CA PRO A 197 -16.21 3.39 -14.63
C PRO A 197 -16.06 1.88 -14.40
N TRP A 198 -15.04 1.51 -13.64
CA TRP A 198 -14.76 0.15 -13.21
C TRP A 198 -15.03 -0.01 -11.72
N ARG A 199 -16.03 -0.81 -11.34
CA ARG A 199 -16.37 -1.01 -9.94
C ARG A 199 -15.42 -2.01 -9.28
N LEU A 200 -14.86 -1.66 -8.12
CA LEU A 200 -13.97 -2.56 -7.38
C LEU A 200 -14.76 -3.72 -6.75
N SER A 201 -14.43 -4.96 -7.11
CA SER A 201 -15.11 -6.17 -6.63
C SER A 201 -14.72 -6.51 -5.18
N PRO A 202 -15.64 -7.06 -4.36
CA PRO A 202 -15.32 -7.62 -3.04
C PRO A 202 -14.31 -8.77 -3.04
N GLN A 203 -14.05 -9.40 -4.19
CA GLN A 203 -13.02 -10.43 -4.33
C GLN A 203 -11.59 -9.86 -4.43
N SER A 204 -11.44 -8.54 -4.37
CA SER A 204 -10.15 -7.86 -4.47
C SER A 204 -9.35 -7.99 -3.18
N ASN A 205 -8.05 -8.26 -3.30
CA ASN A 205 -7.14 -8.42 -2.17
C ASN A 205 -5.73 -7.89 -2.52
N ARG A 206 -4.74 -8.17 -1.65
CA ARG A 206 -3.36 -7.71 -1.84
C ARG A 206 -2.65 -8.31 -3.06
N MET A 207 -3.16 -9.40 -3.64
CA MET A 207 -2.60 -9.99 -4.86
C MET A 207 -3.13 -9.32 -6.12
N GLY A 208 -4.43 -9.01 -6.15
CA GLY A 208 -5.04 -8.46 -7.35
C GLY A 208 -6.43 -7.90 -7.10
N TYR A 209 -6.73 -6.81 -7.78
CA TYR A 209 -8.02 -6.14 -7.73
C TYR A 209 -8.84 -6.58 -8.93
N ARG A 210 -10.00 -7.19 -8.66
CA ARG A 210 -10.93 -7.62 -9.70
C ARG A 210 -11.91 -6.49 -9.96
N LEU A 211 -12.03 -6.08 -11.21
CA LEU A 211 -12.89 -4.99 -11.61
C LEU A 211 -14.18 -5.53 -12.23
N GLN A 212 -15.29 -4.85 -11.96
CA GLN A 212 -16.60 -5.14 -12.53
C GLN A 212 -17.01 -3.98 -13.44
N GLY A 213 -17.29 -4.29 -14.70
CA GLY A 213 -17.72 -3.32 -15.70
C GLY A 213 -18.20 -4.01 -16.97
N GLN A 214 -18.18 -3.27 -18.08
CA GLN A 214 -18.45 -3.83 -19.40
C GLN A 214 -17.39 -4.90 -19.74
N PRO A 215 -17.77 -6.14 -20.06
CA PRO A 215 -16.81 -7.14 -20.52
C PRO A 215 -16.06 -6.65 -21.77
N LEU A 216 -14.74 -6.77 -21.75
CA LEU A 216 -13.89 -6.40 -22.86
C LEU A 216 -13.71 -7.58 -23.82
N THR A 217 -13.86 -7.31 -25.11
CA THR A 217 -13.76 -8.29 -26.19
C THR A 217 -12.39 -8.20 -26.84
N ARG A 218 -11.68 -9.34 -26.86
CA ARG A 218 -10.43 -9.52 -27.59
C ARG A 218 -10.73 -10.12 -28.96
N ALA A 219 -10.14 -9.57 -30.01
CA ALA A 219 -10.35 -9.96 -31.40
C ALA A 219 -9.54 -11.19 -31.84
N THR A 220 -8.64 -11.70 -30.98
CA THR A 220 -7.79 -12.85 -31.27
C THR A 220 -7.93 -13.93 -30.20
N ASP A 221 -7.93 -15.18 -30.65
CA ASP A 221 -7.93 -16.37 -29.80
C ASP A 221 -6.52 -16.92 -29.57
N ARG A 222 -5.47 -16.18 -29.95
CA ARG A 222 -4.09 -16.66 -29.77
C ARG A 222 -3.82 -16.91 -28.29
N GLU A 223 -3.27 -18.09 -28.00
CA GLU A 223 -2.75 -18.41 -26.68
C GLU A 223 -1.54 -17.54 -26.34
N MET A 224 -1.33 -17.33 -25.05
CA MET A 224 -0.22 -16.55 -24.53
C MET A 224 0.72 -17.43 -23.72
N LEU A 225 1.98 -17.46 -24.13
CA LEU A 225 3.05 -18.00 -23.31
C LEU A 225 3.11 -17.20 -22.00
N SER A 226 3.49 -17.90 -20.92
CA SER A 226 3.69 -17.23 -19.63
C SER A 226 4.81 -16.20 -19.73
N HIS A 227 4.54 -14.99 -19.24
CA HIS A 227 5.45 -13.86 -19.27
C HIS A 227 5.57 -13.20 -17.90
N GLY A 228 6.65 -12.45 -17.68
CA GLY A 228 6.86 -11.69 -16.44
C GLY A 228 5.78 -10.63 -16.20
N LEU A 229 5.43 -10.44 -14.94
CA LEU A 229 4.39 -9.52 -14.49
C LEU A 229 4.92 -8.58 -13.41
N LEU A 230 4.38 -7.38 -13.35
CA LEU A 230 4.66 -6.36 -12.34
C LEU A 230 3.34 -5.82 -11.77
N PRO A 231 3.33 -5.29 -10.53
CA PRO A 231 2.16 -4.56 -10.05
C PRO A 231 1.80 -3.41 -10.99
N GLY A 232 0.51 -3.11 -11.07
CA GLY A 232 -0.06 -2.12 -11.99
C GLY A 232 -0.45 -2.68 -13.35
N VAL A 233 0.08 -3.83 -13.76
CA VAL A 233 -0.39 -4.51 -14.98
C VAL A 233 -1.87 -4.88 -14.84
N VAL A 234 -2.65 -4.56 -15.87
CA VAL A 234 -4.09 -4.84 -15.95
C VAL A 234 -4.30 -5.99 -16.94
N GLN A 235 -4.61 -7.16 -16.42
CA GLN A 235 -4.87 -8.37 -17.22
C GLN A 235 -6.37 -8.53 -17.50
N VAL A 236 -6.72 -9.07 -18.67
CA VAL A 236 -8.13 -9.35 -19.02
C VAL A 236 -8.29 -10.85 -19.35
N PRO A 237 -8.83 -11.66 -18.43
CA PRO A 237 -9.13 -13.07 -18.70
C PRO A 237 -10.29 -13.25 -19.70
N HIS A 238 -10.60 -14.49 -20.04
CA HIS A 238 -11.69 -14.86 -20.98
C HIS A 238 -13.08 -14.31 -20.63
N ASN A 239 -13.33 -13.99 -19.36
CA ASN A 239 -14.61 -13.39 -18.95
C ASN A 239 -14.71 -11.88 -19.24
N GLY A 240 -13.67 -11.28 -19.82
CA GLY A 240 -13.62 -9.87 -20.19
C GLY A 240 -13.52 -8.90 -19.02
N GLN A 241 -13.41 -9.37 -17.77
CA GLN A 241 -13.37 -8.53 -16.57
C GLN A 241 -11.92 -8.26 -16.14
N PRO A 242 -11.45 -7.00 -16.13
CA PRO A 242 -10.05 -6.71 -15.83
C PRO A 242 -9.63 -7.08 -14.40
N ILE A 243 -8.38 -7.48 -14.26
CA ILE A 243 -7.71 -7.75 -12.99
C ILE A 243 -6.44 -6.90 -12.93
N VAL A 244 -6.38 -5.96 -11.98
CA VAL A 244 -5.19 -5.16 -11.71
C VAL A 244 -4.28 -5.93 -10.76
N LEU A 245 -3.03 -6.14 -11.13
CA LEU A 245 -2.05 -6.83 -10.28
C LEU A 245 -1.52 -5.90 -9.20
N MET A 246 -1.48 -6.38 -7.96
CA MET A 246 -1.00 -5.65 -6.79
C MET A 246 0.32 -6.26 -6.27
N ASN A 247 0.86 -5.77 -5.15
CA ASN A 247 2.22 -6.10 -4.70
C ASN A 247 2.46 -7.60 -4.41
N ASP A 248 1.42 -8.33 -4.01
CA ASP A 248 1.51 -9.76 -3.69
C ASP A 248 1.20 -10.65 -4.92
N ALA A 249 1.01 -10.05 -6.11
CA ALA A 249 0.67 -10.74 -7.34
C ALA A 249 1.75 -11.74 -7.77
N GLN A 250 1.29 -12.81 -8.43
CA GLN A 250 2.14 -13.76 -9.16
C GLN A 250 3.15 -13.06 -10.07
N THR A 251 4.37 -13.59 -10.12
CA THR A 251 5.46 -13.01 -10.93
C THR A 251 5.35 -13.34 -12.42
N THR A 252 4.58 -14.38 -12.78
CA THR A 252 4.33 -14.81 -14.16
C THR A 252 2.85 -15.12 -14.38
N GLY A 253 2.39 -14.99 -15.63
CA GLY A 253 1.04 -15.36 -16.04
C GLY A 253 0.88 -15.25 -17.55
N GLY A 254 -0.27 -15.71 -18.05
CA GLY A 254 -0.55 -15.81 -19.49
C GLY A 254 -1.88 -15.18 -19.91
N TYR A 255 -2.32 -14.13 -19.23
CA TYR A 255 -3.49 -13.35 -19.66
C TYR A 255 -3.06 -12.06 -20.38
N PRO A 256 -3.82 -11.62 -21.41
CA PRO A 256 -3.51 -10.42 -22.18
C PRO A 256 -3.55 -9.18 -21.31
N ARG A 257 -2.59 -8.28 -21.52
CA ARG A 257 -2.37 -7.08 -20.71
C ARG A 257 -2.85 -5.87 -21.51
N ILE A 258 -4.02 -5.37 -21.14
CA ILE A 258 -4.63 -4.22 -21.83
C ILE A 258 -3.95 -2.90 -21.44
N ALA A 259 -3.47 -2.77 -20.21
CA ALA A 259 -2.86 -1.55 -19.70
C ALA A 259 -1.85 -1.84 -18.59
N CYS A 260 -1.06 -0.83 -18.24
CA CYS A 260 -0.23 -0.81 -17.04
C CYS A 260 -0.38 0.54 -16.33
N ILE A 261 -0.84 0.51 -15.08
CA ILE A 261 -0.94 1.67 -14.20
C ILE A 261 0.47 2.18 -13.90
N ILE A 262 0.65 3.49 -13.87
CA ILE A 262 1.94 4.10 -13.57
C ILE A 262 2.25 3.99 -12.06
N GLU A 263 3.52 3.82 -11.70
CA GLU A 263 3.93 3.64 -10.30
C GLU A 263 3.43 4.78 -9.39
N ALA A 264 3.47 6.03 -9.89
CA ALA A 264 3.07 7.22 -9.16
C ALA A 264 1.59 7.22 -8.73
N ASP A 265 0.72 6.45 -9.40
CA ASP A 265 -0.73 6.41 -9.14
C ASP A 265 -1.16 5.12 -8.42
N MET A 266 -0.25 4.16 -8.22
CA MET A 266 -0.56 2.88 -7.57
C MET A 266 -1.15 3.04 -6.15
N TYR A 267 -0.67 4.05 -5.42
CA TYR A 267 -1.14 4.31 -4.05
C TYR A 267 -2.63 4.70 -3.97
N HIS A 268 -3.22 5.21 -5.06
CA HIS A 268 -4.64 5.51 -5.11
C HIS A 268 -5.48 4.23 -4.93
N LEU A 269 -5.09 3.13 -5.58
CA LEU A 269 -5.79 1.83 -5.48
C LEU A 269 -5.85 1.31 -4.04
N ALA A 270 -4.82 1.58 -3.25
CA ALA A 270 -4.77 1.11 -1.87
C ALA A 270 -5.89 1.68 -1.00
N GLN A 271 -6.48 2.82 -1.40
CA GLN A 271 -7.50 3.54 -0.62
C GLN A 271 -8.91 3.45 -1.19
N ILE A 272 -9.11 2.93 -2.40
CA ILE A 272 -10.43 2.88 -3.01
C ILE A 272 -11.30 1.84 -2.29
N PRO A 273 -12.45 2.25 -1.69
CA PRO A 273 -13.33 1.31 -1.01
C PRO A 273 -13.93 0.27 -1.95
N LEU A 274 -14.22 -0.92 -1.41
CA LEU A 274 -14.94 -1.94 -2.16
C LEU A 274 -16.29 -1.41 -2.66
N GLY A 275 -16.61 -1.70 -3.92
CA GLY A 275 -17.83 -1.24 -4.56
C GLY A 275 -17.80 0.20 -5.09
N GLN A 276 -16.73 0.97 -4.85
CA GLN A 276 -16.53 2.29 -5.46
C GLN A 276 -15.94 2.17 -6.87
N PRO A 277 -16.19 3.17 -7.76
CA PRO A 277 -15.69 3.16 -9.12
C PRO A 277 -14.24 3.65 -9.22
N ILE A 278 -13.53 3.12 -10.21
CA ILE A 278 -12.20 3.51 -10.67
C ILE A 278 -12.34 3.98 -12.12
N HIS A 279 -11.70 5.11 -12.46
CA HIS A 279 -11.63 5.63 -13.83
C HIS A 279 -10.19 5.59 -14.30
N PHE A 280 -9.94 4.96 -15.44
CA PHE A 280 -8.61 4.97 -16.04
C PHE A 280 -8.43 6.18 -16.92
N VAL A 281 -7.28 6.83 -16.79
CA VAL A 281 -6.88 7.97 -17.61
C VAL A 281 -5.70 7.53 -18.47
N GLN A 282 -5.84 7.67 -19.79
CA GLN A 282 -4.75 7.37 -20.69
C GLN A 282 -3.58 8.33 -20.45
N CYS A 283 -2.37 7.80 -20.34
CA CYS A 283 -1.16 8.55 -20.01
C CYS A 283 -0.08 8.33 -21.07
N SER A 284 0.80 9.31 -21.25
CA SER A 284 2.04 9.18 -22.03
C SER A 284 3.22 8.73 -21.17
N LEU A 285 4.27 8.20 -21.81
CA LEU A 285 5.47 7.79 -21.09
C LEU A 285 6.15 8.96 -20.36
N GLU A 286 6.19 10.14 -20.97
CA GLU A 286 6.79 11.34 -20.39
C GLU A 286 6.05 11.79 -19.13
N GLU A 287 4.71 11.83 -19.17
CA GLU A 287 3.89 12.13 -17.99
C GLU A 287 4.08 11.10 -16.87
N ALA A 288 4.20 9.82 -17.23
CA ALA A 288 4.45 8.75 -16.27
C ALA A 288 5.80 8.91 -15.55
N LEU A 289 6.86 9.18 -16.31
CA LEU A 289 8.21 9.40 -15.77
C LEU A 289 8.27 10.68 -14.92
N LYS A 290 7.66 11.77 -15.41
CA LYS A 290 7.58 13.02 -14.66
C LYS A 290 6.83 12.83 -13.33
N ALA A 291 5.67 12.15 -13.35
CA ALA A 291 4.88 11.91 -12.15
C ALA A 291 5.64 11.08 -11.10
N ARG A 292 6.37 10.06 -11.55
CA ARG A 292 7.25 9.25 -10.68
C ARG A 292 8.32 10.11 -10.03
N HIS A 293 8.96 10.97 -10.82
CA HIS A 293 10.00 11.87 -10.34
C HIS A 293 9.47 12.93 -9.36
N ASP A 294 8.30 13.50 -9.64
CA ASP A 294 7.65 14.48 -8.74
C ASP A 294 7.32 13.85 -7.38
N GLN A 295 6.84 12.59 -7.35
CA GLN A 295 6.56 11.88 -6.10
C GLN A 295 7.85 11.56 -5.33
N GLN A 296 8.92 11.14 -6.01
CA GLN A 296 10.22 10.92 -5.37
C GLN A 296 10.77 12.22 -4.77
N ARG A 297 10.76 13.32 -5.54
CA ARG A 297 11.18 14.65 -5.07
C ARG A 297 10.38 15.12 -3.86
N TYR A 298 9.08 14.87 -3.82
CA TYR A 298 8.25 15.19 -2.66
C TYR A 298 8.74 14.48 -1.39
N LEU A 299 9.08 13.19 -1.48
CA LEU A 299 9.60 12.43 -0.34
C LEU A 299 10.99 12.93 0.09
N GLU A 300 11.87 13.31 -0.86
CA GLU A 300 13.17 13.91 -0.57
C GLU A 300 13.04 15.26 0.15
N GLN A 301 12.13 16.12 -0.32
CA GLN A 301 11.82 17.41 0.33
C GLN A 301 11.27 17.21 1.75
N LEU A 302 10.42 16.19 1.93
CA LEU A 302 9.88 15.84 3.22
C LEU A 302 10.97 15.36 4.18
N ALA A 303 11.85 14.47 3.71
CA ALA A 303 12.97 13.97 4.50
C ALA A 303 13.90 15.12 4.95
N TRP A 304 14.22 16.05 4.05
CA TRP A 304 15.03 17.23 4.40
C TRP A 304 14.36 18.07 5.49
N ARG A 305 13.08 18.42 5.32
CA ARG A 305 12.33 19.22 6.31
C ARG A 305 12.23 18.58 7.70
N LEU A 306 12.15 17.25 7.75
CA LEU A 306 12.07 16.50 9.01
C LEU A 306 13.44 16.26 9.66
N ASN A 307 14.54 16.44 8.91
CA ASN A 307 15.91 16.28 9.40
C ASN A 307 16.51 17.58 9.94
N ASP A 308 16.09 18.73 9.41
CA ASP A 308 16.59 20.07 9.79
C ASP A 308 16.00 20.62 11.12
N GLU A 309 15.41 19.76 11.97
CA GLU A 309 14.91 20.14 13.30
C GLU A 309 15.98 20.12 14.41
N ASN A 310 17.27 20.08 14.05
CA ASN A 310 18.40 20.22 14.98
C ASN A 310 18.87 21.67 15.10
#